data_AF-A0A364JVH0-F1
#
_entry.id   AF-A0A364JVH0-F1
#
_cell.length_a   1.000
_cell.length_b   1.000
_cell.length_c   1.000
_cell.angle_alpha   90.00
_cell.angle_beta   90.00
_cell.angle_gamma   90.00
#
_symmetry.space_group_name_H-M   'P 1'
#
loop_
_entity.id
_entity.type
_entity.pdbx_description
1 polymer ?
#
loop_
_entity_poly.entity_id
_entity_poly.type
_entity_poly.pdbx_seq_one_letter_code
_entity_poly.pdbx_strand_id
1 'polypeptide(L)'
;MARREFSKKVYAEIVKRAMLPNGEIACEGCGLILGKKPYHVDHIKPDALEIDKSQRLTAKDGQLLGAECCHKPKTKQDITVIAEAKRREAKHLGMKRPTSKLAAKDKSPKRLTKQLPHRKRDVFGRPVSEGIPS
;
A
#
# COMPACT_ATOMS: atom_id res chain seq x y z
N MET A 1 15.70 -2.88 8.28
CA MET A 1 16.83 -3.55 7.58
C MET A 1 17.05 -2.79 6.28
N ALA A 2 18.28 -2.36 6.02
CA ALA A 2 18.61 -1.66 4.78
C ALA A 2 18.41 -2.60 3.58
N ARG A 3 17.82 -2.08 2.49
CA ARG A 3 17.68 -2.78 1.21
C ARG A 3 19.09 -3.04 0.67
N ARG A 4 19.31 -4.20 0.04
CA ARG A 4 20.58 -4.46 -0.63
C ARG A 4 20.62 -3.62 -1.90
N GLU A 5 21.72 -2.92 -2.10
CA GLU A 5 21.93 -2.16 -3.32
C GLU A 5 22.76 -3.01 -4.28
N PHE A 6 22.36 -2.99 -5.56
CA PHE A 6 23.16 -3.61 -6.61
C PHE A 6 24.52 -2.90 -6.70
N SER A 7 25.60 -3.68 -6.87
CA SER A 7 26.90 -3.09 -7.17
C SER A 7 26.86 -2.32 -8.49
N LYS A 8 27.68 -1.26 -8.63
CA LYS A 8 27.73 -0.45 -9.86
C LYS A 8 27.99 -1.28 -11.13
N LYS A 9 28.73 -2.39 -11.01
CA LYS A 9 28.99 -3.33 -12.12
C LYS A 9 27.71 -4.02 -12.59
N VAL A 10 26.95 -4.57 -11.64
CA VAL A 10 25.67 -5.24 -11.90
C VAL A 10 24.63 -4.25 -12.44
N TYR A 11 24.62 -3.02 -11.91
CA TYR A 11 23.77 -1.96 -12.44
C TYR A 11 24.06 -1.67 -13.93
N ALA A 12 25.33 -1.53 -14.30
CA ALA A 12 25.73 -1.30 -15.68
C ALA A 12 25.38 -2.49 -16.60
N GLU A 13 25.51 -3.72 -16.13
CA GLU A 13 25.10 -4.92 -16.87
C GLU A 13 23.59 -4.95 -17.13
N ILE A 14 22.77 -4.61 -16.13
CA ILE A 14 21.31 -4.55 -16.28
C ILE A 14 20.90 -3.46 -17.27
N VAL A 15 21.53 -2.28 -17.19
CA VAL A 15 21.24 -1.19 -18.14
C VAL A 15 21.63 -1.59 -19.56
N LYS A 16 22.79 -2.24 -19.76
CA LYS A 16 23.21 -2.75 -21.07
C LYS A 16 22.26 -3.81 -21.62
N ARG A 17 21.69 -4.67 -20.76
CA ARG A 17 20.68 -5.65 -21.15
C ARG A 17 19.37 -5.01 -21.61
N ALA A 18 18.96 -3.93 -20.94
CA ALA A 18 17.72 -3.21 -21.22
C ALA A 18 17.83 -2.21 -22.38
N MET A 19 19.03 -1.99 -22.93
CA MET A 19 19.23 -1.16 -24.11
C MET A 19 18.84 -1.91 -25.39
N LEU A 20 17.98 -1.29 -26.19
CA LEU A 20 17.62 -1.77 -27.52
C LEU A 20 18.78 -1.51 -28.51
N PRO A 21 18.82 -2.20 -29.67
CA PRO A 21 19.82 -1.96 -30.72
C PRO A 21 19.83 -0.52 -31.25
N ASN A 22 18.75 0.23 -31.02
CA ASN A 22 18.59 1.63 -31.41
C ASN A 22 19.23 2.61 -30.39
N GLY A 23 19.80 2.11 -29.29
CA GLY A 23 20.43 2.92 -28.23
C GLY A 23 19.45 3.46 -27.18
N GLU A 24 18.16 3.12 -27.29
CA GLU A 24 17.14 3.55 -26.34
C GLU A 24 16.95 2.54 -25.20
N ILE A 25 16.70 3.03 -23.99
CA ILE A 25 16.44 2.19 -22.82
C ILE A 25 14.96 1.80 -22.80
N ALA A 26 14.68 0.49 -22.77
CA ALA A 26 13.34 -0.05 -22.65
C ALA A 26 13.07 -0.57 -21.23
N CYS A 27 11.82 -0.43 -20.77
CA CYS A 27 11.36 -1.06 -19.54
C CYS A 27 11.20 -2.57 -19.76
N GLU A 28 11.85 -3.41 -18.95
CA GLU A 28 11.74 -4.88 -19.10
C GLU A 28 10.40 -5.44 -18.61
N GLY A 29 9.61 -4.65 -17.89
CA GLY A 29 8.28 -5.07 -17.40
C GLY A 29 7.15 -4.85 -18.40
N CYS A 30 7.24 -3.82 -19.26
CA CYS A 30 6.18 -3.46 -20.20
C CYS A 30 6.67 -3.18 -21.63
N GLY A 31 7.96 -3.22 -21.89
CA GLY A 31 8.57 -2.92 -23.19
C GLY A 31 8.56 -1.44 -23.58
N LEU A 32 8.08 -0.55 -22.72
CA LEU A 32 7.96 0.87 -23.05
C LEU A 32 9.34 1.53 -23.10
N ILE A 33 9.61 2.26 -24.17
CA ILE A 33 10.82 3.06 -24.33
C ILE A 33 10.79 4.22 -23.34
N LEU A 34 11.74 4.24 -22.42
CA LEU A 34 11.80 5.22 -21.35
C LEU A 34 12.38 6.56 -21.83
N GLY A 35 13.24 6.55 -22.85
CA GLY A 35 13.84 7.77 -23.40
C GLY A 35 14.49 8.62 -22.29
N LYS A 36 13.92 9.80 -22.00
CA LYS A 36 14.35 10.71 -20.92
C LYS A 36 13.68 10.46 -19.56
N LYS A 37 12.74 9.52 -19.47
CA LYS A 37 11.99 9.26 -18.23
C LYS A 37 12.87 8.58 -17.19
N PRO A 38 12.70 8.91 -15.90
CA PRO A 38 13.45 8.27 -14.83
C PRO A 38 13.15 6.77 -14.76
N TYR A 39 14.19 5.99 -14.55
CA TYR A 39 14.12 4.55 -14.40
C TYR A 39 14.82 4.12 -13.12
N HIS A 40 14.40 2.98 -12.58
CA HIS A 40 14.96 2.38 -11.38
C HIS A 40 15.28 0.92 -11.65
N VAL A 41 16.37 0.44 -11.06
CA VAL A 41 16.72 -0.97 -11.07
C VAL A 41 16.15 -1.60 -9.80
N ASP A 42 15.17 -2.47 -9.98
CA ASP A 42 14.47 -3.16 -8.90
C ASP A 42 14.85 -4.63 -8.85
N HIS A 43 14.67 -5.22 -7.67
CA HIS A 43 14.84 -6.66 -7.47
C HIS A 43 13.59 -7.39 -8.00
N ILE A 44 13.77 -8.52 -8.70
CA ILE A 44 12.66 -9.34 -9.18
C ILE A 44 11.94 -9.98 -8.01
N LYS A 45 12.68 -10.60 -7.09
CA LYS A 45 12.17 -11.00 -5.78
C LYS A 45 12.53 -9.92 -4.78
N PRO A 46 11.57 -9.38 -4.00
CA PRO A 46 11.90 -8.37 -3.03
C PRO A 46 12.76 -8.96 -1.91
N ASP A 47 13.87 -8.28 -1.57
CA ASP A 47 14.83 -8.66 -0.51
C ASP A 47 14.20 -9.08 0.82
N ALA A 48 13.02 -8.53 1.14
CA ALA A 48 12.32 -8.82 2.38
C ALA A 48 11.70 -10.23 2.42
N LEU A 49 11.57 -10.90 1.28
CA LEU A 49 11.13 -12.29 1.15
C LEU A 49 12.30 -13.26 0.94
N GLU A 50 13.48 -12.78 0.55
CA GLU A 50 14.64 -13.63 0.30
C GLU A 50 15.24 -14.14 1.61
N ILE A 51 15.21 -15.47 1.79
CA ILE A 51 15.71 -16.17 2.97
C ILE A 51 17.25 -16.24 2.94
N ASP A 52 17.83 -16.50 1.77
CA ASP A 52 19.27 -16.67 1.58
C ASP A 52 19.98 -15.37 1.22
N LYS A 53 20.35 -14.66 2.28
CA LYS A 53 21.08 -13.40 2.23
C LYS A 53 22.59 -13.57 1.92
N SER A 54 23.10 -14.78 1.78
CA SER A 54 24.53 -15.01 1.60
C SER A 54 25.00 -14.93 0.14
N GLN A 55 24.09 -15.03 -0.82
CA GLN A 55 24.43 -14.94 -2.25
C GLN A 55 24.61 -13.49 -2.71
N ARG A 56 25.59 -13.28 -3.59
CA ARG A 56 25.82 -11.97 -4.25
C ARG A 56 24.71 -11.73 -5.25
N LEU A 57 24.13 -10.53 -5.24
CA LEU A 57 23.13 -10.12 -6.22
C LEU A 57 23.74 -10.12 -7.61
N THR A 58 23.13 -10.86 -8.53
CA THR A 58 23.56 -10.93 -9.93
C THR A 58 22.65 -10.09 -10.83
N ALA A 59 23.09 -9.81 -12.05
CA ALA A 59 22.28 -9.09 -13.04
C ALA A 59 20.97 -9.82 -13.40
N LYS A 60 20.84 -11.11 -13.08
CA LYS A 60 19.61 -11.89 -13.28
C LYS A 60 18.54 -11.57 -12.24
N ASP A 61 18.94 -11.12 -11.05
CA ASP A 61 18.05 -10.84 -9.93
C ASP A 61 17.48 -9.41 -9.98
N GLY A 62 18.07 -8.56 -10.82
CA GLY A 62 17.64 -7.18 -11.05
C GLY A 62 16.92 -6.99 -12.39
N GLN A 63 15.96 -6.08 -12.39
CA GLN A 63 15.16 -5.70 -13.55
C GLN A 63 15.10 -4.17 -13.68
N LEU A 64 15.28 -3.66 -14.90
CA LEU A 64 15.12 -2.22 -15.16
C LEU A 64 13.65 -1.90 -15.41
N LEU A 65 13.08 -1.10 -14.51
CA LEU A 65 11.68 -0.68 -14.58
C LEU A 65 11.57 0.83 -14.66
N GLY A 66 10.66 1.31 -15.50
CA GLY A 66 10.28 2.72 -15.50
C GLY A 66 9.64 3.12 -14.18
N ALA A 67 10.06 4.27 -13.64
CA ALA A 67 9.63 4.74 -12.32
C ALA A 67 8.10 4.91 -12.22
N GLU A 68 7.45 5.31 -13.30
CA GLU A 68 5.99 5.54 -13.32
C GLU A 68 5.19 4.34 -13.79
N CYS A 69 5.71 3.56 -14.74
CA CYS A 69 4.93 2.51 -15.40
C CYS A 69 4.88 1.20 -14.59
N CYS A 70 6.03 0.70 -14.16
CA CYS A 70 6.12 -0.65 -13.60
C CYS A 70 6.69 -0.67 -12.19
N HIS A 71 7.52 0.31 -11.81
CA HIS A 71 8.07 0.40 -10.45
C HIS A 71 6.98 0.63 -9.40
N LYS A 72 6.20 1.73 -9.51
CA LYS A 72 5.12 2.06 -8.56
C LYS A 72 4.12 0.92 -8.31
N PRO A 73 3.51 0.27 -9.32
CA PRO A 73 2.55 -0.80 -9.09
C PRO A 73 3.21 -2.04 -8.45
N LYS A 74 4.42 -2.40 -8.90
CA LYS A 74 5.19 -3.51 -8.33
C LYS A 74 5.52 -3.28 -6.85
N THR A 75 6.03 -2.10 -6.49
CA THR A 75 6.34 -1.76 -5.10
C THR A 75 5.11 -1.90 -4.19
N LYS A 76 3.93 -1.47 -4.65
CA LYS A 76 2.68 -1.61 -3.88
C LYS A 76 2.34 -3.08 -3.65
N GLN A 77 2.41 -3.91 -4.69
CA GLN A 77 2.15 -5.35 -4.58
C GLN A 77 3.16 -6.02 -3.65
N ASP A 78 4.45 -5.74 -3.81
CA ASP A 78 5.51 -6.30 -2.95
C ASP A 78 5.28 -5.97 -1.48
N ILE A 79 4.95 -4.72 -1.14
CA ILE A 79 4.65 -4.31 0.24
C ILE A 79 3.49 -5.13 0.82
N THR A 80 2.44 -5.37 0.04
CA THR A 80 1.28 -6.16 0.51
C THR A 80 1.66 -7.62 0.76
N VAL A 81 2.43 -8.24 -0.13
CA VAL A 81 2.90 -9.62 0.01
C VAL A 81 3.86 -9.76 1.21
N ILE A 82 4.80 -8.82 1.37
CA ILE A 82 5.72 -8.80 2.52
C ILE A 82 4.95 -8.67 3.83
N ALA A 83 3.94 -7.80 3.90
CA ALA A 83 3.12 -7.64 5.08
C ALA A 83 2.31 -8.91 5.38
N GLU A 84 1.85 -9.62 4.36
CA GLU A 84 1.18 -10.90 4.53
C GLU A 84 2.12 -11.99 5.02
N ALA A 85 3.29 -12.15 4.42
CA ALA A 85 4.31 -13.10 4.84
C ALA A 85 4.66 -12.92 6.33
N LYS A 86 4.97 -11.68 6.74
CA LYS A 86 5.23 -11.33 8.14
C LYS A 86 4.06 -11.67 9.08
N ARG A 87 2.81 -11.49 8.63
CA ARG A 87 1.63 -11.87 9.42
C ARG A 87 1.51 -13.40 9.55
N ARG A 88 1.82 -14.16 8.50
CA ARG A 88 1.82 -15.63 8.55
C ARG A 88 2.94 -16.14 9.47
N GLU A 89 4.14 -15.57 9.37
CA GLU A 89 5.26 -15.86 10.28
C GLU A 89 4.89 -15.56 11.74
N ALA A 90 4.33 -14.38 12.02
CA ALA A 90 3.90 -14.02 13.36
C ALA A 90 2.83 -14.98 13.92
N LYS A 91 1.87 -15.42 13.09
CA LYS A 91 0.88 -16.44 13.48
C LYS A 91 1.54 -17.78 13.79
N HIS A 92 2.48 -18.22 12.94
CA HIS A 92 3.22 -19.47 13.13
C HIS A 92 4.04 -19.46 14.43
N LEU A 93 4.68 -18.32 14.74
CA LEU A 93 5.43 -18.10 15.99
C LEU A 93 4.53 -17.85 17.22
N GLY A 94 3.20 -17.93 17.08
CA GLY A 94 2.27 -17.72 18.17
C GLY A 94 2.13 -16.27 18.66
N MET A 95 2.71 -15.31 17.94
CA MET A 95 2.62 -13.88 18.25
C MET A 95 1.22 -13.37 17.93
N LYS A 96 0.33 -13.42 18.92
CA LYS A 96 -1.02 -12.84 18.83
C LYS A 96 -0.97 -11.37 19.21
N ARG A 97 -1.49 -10.50 18.35
CA ARG A 97 -1.77 -9.11 18.74
C ARG A 97 -2.82 -9.14 19.85
N PRO A 98 -2.59 -8.49 21.00
CA PRO A 98 -3.63 -8.34 22.00
C PRO A 98 -4.80 -7.61 21.36
N THR A 99 -6.01 -8.18 21.44
CA THR A 99 -7.24 -7.51 21.05
C THR A 99 -7.34 -6.24 21.89
N SER A 100 -7.21 -5.07 21.25
CA SER A 100 -7.10 -3.80 21.96
C SER A 100 -8.26 -3.59 22.93
N LYS A 101 -7.95 -3.15 24.17
CA LYS A 101 -8.91 -2.76 25.23
C LYS A 101 -9.83 -1.57 24.86
N LEU A 102 -9.84 -1.13 23.61
CA LEU A 102 -10.69 -0.04 23.11
C LEU A 102 -12.14 -0.48 22.83
N ALA A 103 -12.48 -1.76 23.04
CA ALA A 103 -13.81 -2.31 22.78
C ALA A 103 -14.91 -1.80 23.74
N ALA A 104 -14.57 -1.10 24.82
CA ALA A 104 -15.55 -0.49 25.71
C ALA A 104 -15.06 0.87 26.20
N LYS A 105 -15.01 1.86 25.29
CA LYS A 105 -15.22 3.22 25.78
C LYS A 105 -16.72 3.35 25.94
N ASP A 106 -17.22 3.32 27.17
CA ASP A 106 -18.59 3.75 27.47
C ASP A 106 -18.79 5.11 26.82
N LYS A 107 -19.44 5.11 25.66
CA LYS A 107 -19.73 6.35 24.94
C LYS A 107 -20.81 7.02 25.76
N SER A 108 -20.39 7.93 26.64
CA SER A 108 -21.34 8.82 27.30
C SER A 108 -22.24 9.44 26.23
N PRO A 109 -23.58 9.46 26.44
CA PRO A 109 -24.49 9.98 25.44
C PRO A 109 -24.10 11.43 25.17
N LYS A 110 -23.92 11.76 23.88
CA LYS A 110 -23.57 13.13 23.48
C LYS A 110 -24.66 14.06 23.99
N ARG A 111 -24.29 15.01 24.86
CA ARG A 111 -25.20 16.02 25.39
C ARG A 111 -25.78 16.83 24.22
N LEU A 112 -27.10 16.91 24.13
CA LEU A 112 -27.77 17.69 23.09
C LEU A 112 -27.43 19.17 23.31
N THR A 113 -26.72 19.79 22.37
CA THR A 113 -26.28 21.20 22.46
C THR A 113 -27.33 22.18 21.94
N LYS A 114 -28.30 21.70 21.17
CA LYS A 114 -29.36 22.52 20.57
C LYS A 114 -30.67 22.30 21.31
N GLN A 115 -31.37 23.38 21.61
CA GLN A 115 -32.74 23.28 22.11
C GLN A 115 -33.63 22.70 21.01
N LEU A 116 -34.39 21.66 21.34
CA LEU A 116 -35.39 21.10 20.44
C LEU A 116 -36.46 22.17 20.18
N PRO A 117 -37.00 22.26 18.95
CA PRO A 117 -38.09 23.17 18.65
C PRO A 117 -39.30 22.88 19.55
N HIS A 118 -40.03 23.93 19.93
CA HIS A 118 -41.24 23.78 20.72
C HIS A 118 -42.25 22.92 19.95
N ARG A 119 -42.82 21.91 20.62
CA ARG A 119 -43.92 21.12 20.04
C ARG A 119 -45.10 22.07 19.80
N LYS A 120 -45.59 22.14 18.56
CA LYS A 120 -46.79 22.93 18.24
C LYS A 120 -47.96 22.44 19.10
N ARG A 121 -48.57 23.39 19.80
CA ARG A 121 -49.80 23.21 20.58
C ARG A 121 -50.89 24.03 19.93
N ASP A 122 -52.12 23.55 19.98
CA ASP A 122 -53.29 24.34 19.61
C ASP A 122 -53.56 25.45 20.65
N VAL A 123 -54.54 26.32 20.39
CA VAL A 123 -54.95 27.43 21.27
C VAL A 123 -55.36 26.93 22.67
N PHE A 124 -55.73 25.66 22.80
CA PHE A 124 -56.12 25.01 24.07
C PHE A 124 -55.01 24.15 24.70
N GLY A 125 -53.78 24.19 24.18
CA GLY A 125 -52.60 23.53 24.78
C GLY A 125 -52.44 22.03 24.48
N ARG A 126 -53.28 21.45 23.61
CA ARG A 126 -53.23 20.05 23.18
C ARG A 126 -52.19 19.87 22.06
N PRO A 127 -51.53 18.69 21.98
CA PRO A 127 -50.59 18.40 20.91
C PRO A 127 -51.34 18.27 19.58
N VAL A 128 -50.90 19.03 18.58
CA VAL A 128 -51.47 18.95 17.23
C VAL A 128 -50.85 17.73 16.53
N SER A 129 -51.62 16.65 16.36
CA SER A 129 -51.22 15.55 15.49
C SER A 129 -51.39 16.02 14.05
N GLU A 130 -50.30 16.44 13.38
CA GLU A 130 -50.31 16.61 11.93
C GLU A 130 -50.51 15.20 11.34
N GLY A 131 -51.78 14.88 11.02
CA GLY A 131 -52.17 13.61 10.41
C GLY A 131 -51.43 13.41 9.09
N ILE A 132 -50.96 12.19 8.85
CA ILE A 132 -50.34 11.77 7.60
C ILE A 132 -51.40 11.96 6.48
N PRO A 133 -51.12 12.77 5.43
CA PRO A 133 -52.06 12.94 4.33
C PRO A 133 -52.26 11.61 3.61
N SER A 134 -53.52 11.37 3.23
CA SER A 134 -54.07 10.17 2.60
C SER A 134 -53.39 9.81 1.27
#